data_AF-A0A7Y2BNL7-F1
#
_entry.id   AF-A0A7Y2BNL7-F1
#
_cell.length_a   1.000
_cell.length_b   1.000
_cell.length_c   1.000
_cell.angle_alpha   90.00
_cell.angle_beta   90.00
_cell.angle_gamma   90.00
#
_symmetry.space_group_name_H-M   'P 1'
#
loop_
_entity.id
_entity.type
_entity.pdbx_description
1 polymer ?
#
loop_
_entity_poly.entity_id
_entity_poly.type
_entity_poly.pdbx_seq_one_letter_code
_entity_poly.pdbx_strand_id
1 'polypeptide(L)' 'MISNVLGGAADFALNYASRARAEKQLASLDDRMLADIGMERSDIHSKVWGSRSR' A
#
# COMPACT_ATOMS: atom_id res chain seq x y z
N MET A 1 -25.18 6.79 -24.60
CA MET A 1 -24.84 6.38 -23.22
C MET A 1 -23.98 5.14 -23.29
N ILE A 2 -22.65 5.28 -23.32
CA ILE A 2 -21.72 4.13 -23.41
C ILE A 2 -20.62 4.32 -22.34
N SER A 3 -20.88 3.68 -21.20
CA SER A 3 -19.94 2.98 -20.31
C SER A 3 -18.59 3.59 -19.92
N ASN A 4 -18.51 4.10 -18.69
CA ASN A 4 -17.28 4.51 -18.00
C ASN A 4 -16.71 3.37 -17.12
N VAL A 5 -16.44 2.19 -17.69
CA VAL A 5 -15.87 1.03 -16.95
C VAL A 5 -14.34 0.99 -17.02
N LEU A 6 -13.75 1.65 -18.02
CA LEU A 6 -12.30 1.77 -18.19
C LEU A 6 -11.65 2.61 -17.08
N GLY A 7 -12.36 3.63 -16.56
CA GLY A 7 -11.86 4.46 -15.46
C GLY A 7 -11.61 3.65 -14.19
N GLY A 8 -12.55 2.78 -13.81
CA GLY A 8 -12.42 1.97 -12.59
C GLY A 8 -11.17 1.08 -12.61
N ALA A 9 -10.94 0.32 -13.69
CA ALA A 9 -9.77 -0.56 -13.78
C ALA A 9 -8.43 0.20 -13.74
N ALA A 10 -8.37 1.38 -14.38
CA ALA A 10 -7.20 2.25 -14.31
C ALA A 10 -6.97 2.78 -12.89
N ASP A 11 -8.03 3.24 -12.21
CA ASP A 11 -7.97 3.72 -10.83
C ASP A 11 -7.51 2.60 -9.88
N PHE A 12 -7.97 1.36 -10.07
CA PHE A 12 -7.50 0.22 -9.29
C PHE A 12 -6.01 -0.07 -9.53
N ALA A 13 -5.57 -0.07 -10.79
CA ALA A 13 -4.17 -0.33 -11.14
C ALA A 13 -3.23 0.75 -10.58
N LEU A 14 -3.63 2.01 -10.65
CA LEU A 14 -2.88 3.14 -10.09
C LEU A 14 -2.79 3.05 -8.56
N ASN A 15 -3.91 2.76 -7.89
CA ASN A 15 -3.93 2.55 -6.43
C ASN A 15 -3.11 1.33 -5.99
N TYR A 16 -3.14 0.24 -6.76
CA TYR A 16 -2.29 -0.93 -6.49
C TYR A 16 -0.81 -0.58 -6.64
N ALA A 17 -0.44 0.10 -7.73
CA ALA A 17 0.94 0.47 -8.00
C ALA A 17 1.50 1.46 -6.96
N SER A 18 0.69 2.40 -6.47
CA SER A 18 1.11 3.32 -5.40
C SER A 18 1.35 2.57 -4.09
N ARG A 19 0.45 1.67 -3.70
CA ARG A 19 0.60 0.81 -2.51
C ARG A 19 1.81 -0.12 -2.59
N ALA A 20 2.00 -0.80 -3.72
CA ALA A 20 3.16 -1.68 -3.92
C ALA A 20 4.50 -0.94 -3.85
N ARG A 21 4.55 0.32 -4.33
CA ARG A 21 5.74 1.17 -4.18
C ARG A 21 5.97 1.57 -2.72
N ALA A 22 4.92 1.95 -2.00
CA ALA A 22 5.01 2.29 -0.58
C ALA A 22 5.52 1.10 0.25
N GLU A 23 4.98 -0.10 0.02
CA GLU A 23 5.45 -1.33 0.69
C GLU A 23 6.94 -1.58 0.43
N LYS A 24 7.40 -1.44 -0.81
CA LYS A 24 8.84 -1.60 -1.13
C LYS A 24 9.71 -0.54 -0.45
N GLN A 25 9.27 0.71 -0.43
CA GLN A 25 10.01 1.80 0.23
C GLN A 25 10.12 1.55 1.74
N LEU A 26 9.02 1.19 2.40
CA LEU A 26 9.03 0.84 3.82
C LEU A 26 9.89 -0.41 4.08
N ALA A 27 9.80 -1.43 3.23
CA ALA A 27 10.61 -2.64 3.36
C ALA A 27 12.12 -2.37 3.18
N SER A 28 12.49 -1.31 2.45
CA SER A 28 13.89 -0.90 2.28
C SER A 28 14.45 -0.11 3.46
N LEU A 29 13.60 0.38 4.37
CA LEU A 29 14.04 1.04 5.59
C LEU A 29 14.60 0.00 6.57
N ASP A 30 15.59 0.41 7.36
CA ASP A 30 16.11 -0.38 8.47
C ASP A 30 15.12 -0.41 9.65
N ASP A 31 15.21 -1.43 10.51
CA ASP A 31 14.29 -1.62 11.64
C ASP A 31 14.29 -0.43 12.60
N ARG A 32 15.42 0.28 12.76
CA ARG A 32 15.47 1.50 13.59
C ARG A 32 14.69 2.65 12.97
N MET A 33 14.74 2.81 11.65
CA MET A 33 13.99 3.85 10.94
C MET A 33 12.49 3.57 10.97
N LEU A 34 12.11 2.29 10.88
CA LEU A 34 10.72 1.86 11.07
C LEU A 34 10.27 2.13 12.51
N ALA A 35 11.11 1.82 13.50
CA ALA A 35 10.80 2.08 14.90
C ALA A 35 10.66 3.57 15.22
N ASP A 36 11.46 4.45 14.60
CA ASP A 36 11.37 5.90 14.77
C ASP A 36 10.00 6.46 14.34
N ILE A 37 9.40 5.89 13.30
CA ILE A 37 8.04 6.21 12.85
C ILE A 37 6.95 5.38 13.55
N GLY A 38 7.31 4.61 14.58
CA GLY A 38 6.37 3.77 15.34
C GLY A 38 5.78 2.61 14.55
N MET A 39 6.54 2.01 13.64
CA MET A 39 6.12 0.89 12.79
C MET A 39 7.04 -0.32 12.99
N GLU A 40 6.47 -1.53 13.05
CA GLU A 40 7.24 -2.77 12.95
C GLU A 40 7.27 -3.29 11.50
N ARG A 41 8.30 -4.05 11.14
CA ARG A 41 8.43 -4.64 9.79
C ARG A 41 7.24 -5.54 9.43
N SER A 42 6.69 -6.25 10.41
CA SER A 42 5.45 -7.04 10.31
C SER A 42 4.21 -6.21 9.99
N ASP A 43 4.19 -4.93 10.36
CA ASP A 43 3.03 -4.05 10.17
C ASP A 43 2.94 -3.47 8.76
N ILE A 44 4.06 -3.40 8.02
CA ILE A 44 4.14 -2.75 6.71
C ILE A 44 2.99 -3.21 5.80
N HIS A 45 2.79 -4.52 5.69
CA HIS A 45 1.75 -5.08 4.84
C HIS A 45 0.35 -4.67 5.28
N SER A 46 0.05 -4.76 6.58
CA SER A 46 -1.28 -4.43 7.12
C SER A 46 -1.58 -2.93 7.03
N LYS A 47 -0.56 -2.07 7.15
CA LYS A 47 -0.70 -0.61 7.04
C LYS A 47 -0.86 -0.14 5.60
N VAL A 48 -0.15 -0.76 4.65
CA VAL A 48 -0.24 -0.40 3.22
C VAL A 48 -1.52 -0.93 2.57
N TRP A 49 -1.87 -2.19 2.85
CA TRP A 49 -3.01 -2.84 2.19
C TRP A 49 -4.31 -2.74 2.98
N GLY A 50 -4.20 -2.43 4.27
CA GLY A 50 -5.28 -2.50 5.24
C GLY A 50 -5.34 -3.89 5.88
N SER A 51 -5.47 -3.95 7.20
CA SER A 51 -5.91 -5.17 7.86
C SER A 51 -7.36 -5.40 7.45
N ARG A 52 -7.64 -6.54 6.80
CA ARG A 52 -9.03 -6.98 6.60
C ARG A 52 -9.57 -7.44 7.95
N SER A 53 -9.86 -6.49 8.83
CA SER A 53 -10.63 -6.71 10.04
C SER A 53 -12.02 -7.14 9.61
N ARG A 54 -12.33 -8.43 9.82
CA ARG A 54 -13.71 -8.95 9.78
C ARG A 54 -14.46 -8.47 11.01
#